data_AF-A0A7S1FB29-F1
#
_entry.id   AF-A0A7S1FB29-F1
#
_cell.length_a   1.000
_cell.length_b   1.000
_cell.length_c   1.000
_cell.angle_alpha   90.00
_cell.angle_beta   90.00
_cell.angle_gamma   90.00
#
_symmetry.space_group_name_H-M   'P 1'
#
loop_
_entity.id
_entity.type
_entity.pdbx_description
1 polymer ?
#
loop_
_entity_poly.entity_id
_entity_poly.type
_entity_poly.pdbx_seq_one_letter_code
_entity_poly.pdbx_strand_id
1 'polypeptide(L)'
;IFSIKPDERVVCILDEIGKMELFSHAFVNKMRELLKSRPAPILCTIALHGGGFIAETKRLDGLELIEIDTTSRDAVPEDIVARLTASWSEPASRVQKERQCPRGTVPVETALGNTS
;
A
#
# COMPACT_ATOMS: atom_id res chain seq x y z
N ILE A 1 15.86 -3.24 -8.60
CA ILE A 1 14.54 -2.78 -8.08
C ILE A 1 14.28 -3.64 -6.85
N PHE A 2 13.93 -3.04 -5.72
CA PHE A 2 13.92 -3.71 -4.41
C PHE A 2 13.11 -5.02 -4.46
N SER A 3 13.70 -6.13 -4.00
CA SER A 3 13.02 -7.42 -3.90
C SER A 3 12.49 -7.53 -2.47
N ILE A 4 11.22 -7.20 -2.27
CA ILE A 4 10.55 -7.27 -0.97
C ILE A 4 9.88 -8.63 -0.87
N LYS A 5 10.15 -9.37 0.22
CA LYS A 5 9.52 -10.67 0.44
C LYS A 5 8.07 -10.50 0.91
N PRO A 6 7.16 -11.46 0.62
CA PRO A 6 5.74 -11.34 0.97
C PRO A 6 5.48 -11.14 2.47
N ASP A 7 6.31 -11.72 3.32
CA ASP A 7 6.15 -11.69 4.78
C ASP A 7 6.96 -10.58 5.46
N GLU A 8 7.66 -9.74 4.69
CA GLU A 8 8.53 -8.71 5.23
C GLU A 8 7.81 -7.36 5.28
N ARG A 9 7.68 -6.80 6.48
CA ARG A 9 7.16 -5.44 6.65
C ARG A 9 8.30 -4.46 6.40
N VAL A 10 8.34 -3.93 5.18
CA VAL A 10 9.35 -2.94 4.75
C VAL A 10 8.70 -1.56 4.64
N VAL A 11 9.43 -0.52 5.04
CA VAL A 11 9.13 0.88 4.71
C VAL A 11 10.29 1.43 3.91
N CYS A 12 10.01 2.10 2.79
CA CYS A 12 11.01 2.85 2.07
C CYS A 12 11.15 4.24 2.70
N ILE A 13 12.32 4.52 3.30
CA ILE A 13 12.63 5.84 3.87
C ILE A 13 13.50 6.62 2.89
N LEU A 14 13.08 7.85 2.60
CA LEU A 14 13.79 8.78 1.73
C LEU A 14 13.96 10.08 2.50
N ASP A 15 15.15 10.28 3.06
CA ASP A 15 15.46 11.54 3.72
C ASP A 15 15.87 12.57 2.66
N GLU A 16 14.90 13.44 2.38
CA GLU A 16 14.91 14.64 1.56
C GLU A 16 14.75 14.44 0.04
N ILE A 17 13.63 14.97 -0.48
CA ILE A 17 13.43 15.31 -1.88
C ILE A 17 13.63 16.83 -1.99
N GLY A 18 14.90 17.24 -2.04
CA GLY A 18 15.32 18.61 -2.02
C GLY A 18 15.91 19.06 -3.36
N LYS A 19 16.19 20.35 -3.48
CA LYS A 19 16.74 20.95 -4.71
C LYS A 19 18.08 20.31 -5.12
N MET A 20 18.84 19.78 -4.16
CA MET A 20 20.19 19.28 -4.40
C MET A 20 20.20 17.87 -5.01
N GLU A 21 19.23 17.04 -4.68
CA GLU A 21 19.09 15.69 -5.22
C GLU A 21 18.54 15.72 -6.66
N LEU A 22 17.86 16.82 -7.04
CA LEU A 22 17.31 17.01 -8.39
C LEU A 22 18.35 17.29 -9.48
N PHE A 23 19.61 17.56 -9.13
CA PHE A 23 20.69 17.72 -10.12
C PHE A 23 21.09 16.38 -10.76
N SER A 24 20.64 15.26 -10.21
CA SER A 24 20.82 13.93 -10.79
C SER A 24 19.57 13.45 -11.51
N HIS A 25 19.58 13.48 -12.84
CA HIS A 25 18.50 12.94 -13.66
C HIS A 25 18.21 11.45 -13.36
N ALA A 26 19.25 10.68 -13.05
CA ALA A 26 19.12 9.27 -12.70
C ALA A 26 18.36 9.10 -11.37
N PHE A 27 18.65 9.94 -10.37
CA PHE A 27 17.93 9.95 -9.10
C PHE A 27 16.46 10.29 -9.31
N VAL A 28 16.17 11.38 -10.05
CA VAL A 28 14.79 11.81 -10.30
C VAL A 28 13.97 10.72 -11.01
N ASN A 29 14.54 10.05 -12.01
CA ASN A 29 13.85 8.96 -12.72
C ASN A 29 13.56 7.76 -11.79
N LYS A 30 14.54 7.35 -10.98
CA LYS A 30 14.37 6.30 -9.96
C LYS A 30 13.29 6.65 -8.93
N MET A 31 13.27 7.89 -8.47
CA MET A 31 12.28 8.38 -7.51
C MET A 31 10.87 8.39 -8.11
N ARG A 32 10.73 8.82 -9.37
CA ARG A 32 9.45 8.71 -10.10
C ARG A 32 8.96 7.28 -10.19
N GLU A 33 9.84 6.34 -10.54
CA GLU A 33 9.48 4.92 -10.61
C GLU A 33 9.05 4.38 -9.23
N LEU A 34 9.80 4.72 -8.18
CA LEU A 34 9.49 4.30 -6.81
C LEU A 34 8.15 4.85 -6.32
N LEU A 35 7.92 6.16 -6.46
CA LEU A 35 6.68 6.84 -6.02
C LEU A 35 5.45 6.39 -6.81
N LYS A 36 5.62 5.94 -8.06
CA LYS A 36 4.55 5.37 -8.89
C LYS A 36 4.27 3.91 -8.56
N SER A 37 5.31 3.09 -8.44
CA SER A 37 5.17 1.64 -8.24
C SER A 37 4.79 1.26 -6.81
N ARG A 38 5.17 2.07 -5.80
CA ARG A 38 4.83 1.90 -4.37
C ARG A 38 4.94 0.44 -3.91
N PRO A 39 6.11 -0.20 -4.08
CA PRO A 39 6.28 -1.62 -3.75
C PRO A 39 6.20 -1.90 -2.23
N ALA A 40 6.30 -0.85 -1.42
CA ALA A 40 6.05 -0.79 0.02
C ALA A 40 5.56 0.62 0.39
N PRO A 41 5.03 0.84 1.60
CA PRO A 41 4.81 2.18 2.13
C PRO A 41 6.07 3.04 2.06
N ILE A 42 5.90 4.31 1.68
CA ILE A 42 6.99 5.26 1.49
C ILE A 42 6.84 6.37 2.53
N LEU A 43 7.90 6.62 3.28
CA LEU A 43 8.05 7.79 4.12
C LEU A 43 9.16 8.66 3.53
N CYS A 44 8.84 9.91 3.19
CA CYS A 44 9.82 10.84 2.64
C CYS A 44 9.66 12.25 3.20
N THR A 45 10.78 12.94 3.37
CA THR A 45 10.81 14.39 3.58
C THR A 45 10.95 15.08 2.22
N ILE A 46 10.35 16.26 2.09
CA ILE A 46 10.33 17.01 0.83
C ILE A 46 10.45 18.49 1.14
N ALA A 47 11.26 19.19 0.34
CA ALA A 47 11.46 20.63 0.52
C ALA A 47 10.11 21.38 0.55
N LEU A 48 9.98 22.31 1.50
CA LEU A 48 8.77 23.14 1.63
C LEU A 48 8.50 23.95 0.35
N HIS A 49 9.56 24.45 -0.29
CA HIS A 49 9.49 25.23 -1.52
C HIS A 49 10.25 24.56 -2.65
N GLY A 50 9.72 24.65 -3.87
CA GLY A 50 10.39 24.14 -5.07
C GLY A 50 9.43 23.90 -6.23
N GLY A 51 9.95 24.01 -7.45
CA GLY A 51 9.24 23.65 -8.68
C GLY A 51 9.60 22.24 -9.17
N GLY A 52 9.25 21.93 -10.42
CA GLY A 52 9.65 20.67 -11.07
C GLY A 52 9.20 19.45 -10.28
N PHE A 53 10.13 18.54 -9.99
CA PHE A 53 9.86 17.28 -9.31
C PHE A 53 9.30 17.46 -7.87
N ILE A 54 9.71 18.52 -7.15
CA ILE A 54 9.16 18.80 -5.81
C ILE A 54 7.65 19.07 -5.91
N ALA A 55 7.27 19.96 -6.83
CA ALA A 55 5.87 20.30 -7.03
C ALA A 55 5.06 19.14 -7.63
N GLU A 56 5.68 18.31 -8.48
CA GLU A 56 5.09 17.08 -9.01
C GLU A 56 4.77 16.08 -7.90
N THR A 57 5.73 15.79 -7.01
CA THR A 57 5.55 14.84 -5.91
C THR A 57 4.45 15.26 -4.95
N LYS A 58 4.35 16.56 -4.62
CA LYS A 58 3.28 17.09 -3.73
C LYS A 58 1.87 16.96 -4.32
N ARG A 59 1.73 16.80 -5.63
CA ARG A 59 0.44 16.63 -6.33
C ARG A 59 0.13 15.17 -6.66
N LEU A 60 0.99 14.24 -6.26
CA LEU A 60 0.82 12.84 -6.63
C LEU A 60 -0.30 12.21 -5.79
N ASP A 61 -1.33 11.69 -6.46
CA ASP A 61 -2.48 11.05 -5.80
C ASP A 61 -2.05 9.83 -4.97
N GLY A 62 -2.62 9.70 -3.77
CA GLY A 62 -2.32 8.60 -2.86
C GLY A 62 -1.03 8.77 -2.05
N LEU A 63 -0.43 9.97 -2.07
CA LEU A 63 0.48 10.42 -1.02
C LEU A 63 -0.26 11.32 -0.03
N GLU A 64 0.06 11.18 1.23
CA GLU A 64 -0.39 12.10 2.28
C GLU A 64 0.73 13.10 2.57
N LEU A 65 0.43 14.40 2.45
CA LEU A 65 1.36 15.46 2.76
C LEU A 65 1.10 15.97 4.17
N ILE A 66 2.11 15.85 5.04
CA ILE A 66 2.06 16.34 6.42
C ILE A 66 3.05 17.50 6.52
N GLU A 67 2.53 18.70 6.82
CA GLU A 67 3.36 19.87 7.09
C GLU A 67 3.73 19.89 8.58
N ILE A 68 5.03 20.05 8.86
CA ILE A 68 5.57 20.04 10.22
C ILE A 68 6.04 21.46 10.55
N ASP A 69 5.56 21.98 11.68
CA ASP A 69 6.00 23.22 12.27
C ASP A 69 6.51 22.99 13.70
N THR A 70 6.89 24.06 14.40
CA THR A 70 7.43 23.98 15.75
C THR A 70 6.43 23.47 16.79
N THR A 71 5.14 23.52 16.50
CA THR A 71 4.06 23.09 17.40
C THR A 71 3.61 21.65 17.13
N SER A 72 3.73 21.17 15.90
CA SER A 72 3.36 19.81 15.51
C SER A 72 4.50 18.80 15.59
N ARG A 73 5.77 19.27 15.59
CA ARG A 73 6.99 18.43 15.55
C ARG A 73 6.98 17.23 16.48
N ASP A 74 6.53 17.41 17.73
CA ASP A 74 6.64 16.36 18.74
C ASP A 74 5.52 15.30 18.63
N ALA A 75 4.39 15.64 17.99
CA ALA A 75 3.25 14.74 17.82
C ALA A 75 3.29 13.97 16.49
N VAL A 76 3.90 14.55 15.44
CA VAL A 76 3.93 13.96 14.09
C VAL A 76 4.55 12.55 14.04
N PRO A 77 5.63 12.22 14.78
CA PRO A 77 6.21 10.87 14.73
C PRO A 77 5.21 9.77 15.10
N GLU A 78 4.38 9.99 16.12
CA GLU A 78 3.38 9.01 16.55
C GLU A 78 2.27 8.83 15.50
N ASP A 79 1.81 9.92 14.90
CA ASP A 79 0.83 9.90 13.82
C ASP A 79 1.35 9.15 12.57
N ILE A 80 2.60 9.39 12.17
CA ILE A 80 3.24 8.68 11.05
C ILE A 80 3.28 7.17 11.31
N VAL A 81 3.71 6.76 12.51
CA VAL A 81 3.77 5.34 12.88
C VAL A 81 2.39 4.69 12.87
N ALA A 82 1.37 5.39 13.37
CA ALA A 82 -0.01 4.90 13.37
C ALA A 82 -0.53 4.67 11.93
N ARG A 83 -0.31 5.62 11.02
CA ARG A 83 -0.70 5.54 9.60
C ARG A 83 0.02 4.41 8.86
N LEU A 84 1.34 4.30 9.03
CA LEU A 84 2.14 3.23 8.44
C LEU A 84 1.68 1.85 8.95
N THR A 85 1.39 1.74 10.24
CA THR A 85 0.91 0.48 10.83
C THR A 85 -0.49 0.12 10.37
N ALA A 86 -1.39 1.10 10.24
CA ALA A 86 -2.74 0.90 9.70
C ALA A 86 -2.70 0.42 8.25
N SER A 87 -1.76 0.91 7.45
CA SER A 87 -1.57 0.49 6.05
C SER A 87 -1.17 -1.00 5.90
N TRP A 88 -0.73 -1.64 6.98
CA TRP A 88 -0.29 -3.04 7.01
C TRP A 88 -1.39 -4.06 7.37
N SER A 89 -2.65 -3.64 7.53
CA SER A 89 -3.79 -4.52 7.84
C SER A 89 -4.79 -4.42 6.68
N GLU A 90 -5.16 -5.46 5.91
CA GLU A 90 -5.29 -6.90 6.14
C GLU A 90 -4.43 -7.76 5.19
N PRO A 91 -3.93 -8.93 5.63
CA PRO A 91 -3.58 -9.99 4.70
C PRO A 91 -4.84 -10.51 4.00
N ALA A 92 -4.86 -10.43 2.66
CA ALA A 92 -5.91 -10.95 1.77
C ALA A 92 -6.08 -12.49 1.80
N SER A 93 -5.62 -13.20 2.85
CA SER A 93 -5.63 -14.66 2.93
C SER A 93 -6.79 -15.26 3.72
N ARG A 94 -7.71 -14.47 4.31
CA ARG A 94 -8.89 -15.01 5.02
C ARG A 94 -10.18 -15.10 4.20
N VAL A 95 -10.17 -14.75 2.92
CA VAL A 95 -11.34 -14.87 2.01
C VAL A 95 -11.13 -15.96 0.96
N GLN A 96 -10.51 -17.10 1.30
CA GLN A 96 -10.59 -18.32 0.48
C GLN A 96 -10.57 -19.59 1.34
N LYS A 97 -11.57 -19.76 2.21
CA LYS A 97 -12.00 -21.11 2.64
C LYS A 97 -13.49 -21.16 2.95
N GLU A 98 -14.32 -20.92 1.94
CA GLU A 98 -15.56 -21.69 1.73
C GLU A 98 -16.14 -21.43 0.33
N ARG A 99 -15.47 -21.98 -0.68
CA ARG A 99 -16.09 -22.23 -2.00
C ARG A 99 -15.84 -23.69 -2.37
N GLN A 100 -16.66 -24.60 -1.85
CA GLN A 100 -17.00 -25.92 -2.39
C GLN A 100 -18.00 -26.55 -1.38
N CYS A 101 -19.22 -27.02 -1.67
CA CYS A 101 -19.82 -27.58 -2.88
C CYS A 101 -21.36 -27.63 -2.70
N PRO A 102 -22.23 -27.28 -3.67
CA PRO A 102 -23.62 -27.70 -3.65
C PRO A 102 -23.80 -28.87 -4.61
N ARG A 103 -23.79 -30.11 -4.11
CA ARG A 103 -24.30 -31.26 -4.88
C ARG A 103 -24.83 -32.34 -3.95
N GLY A 104 -26.13 -32.58 -4.02
CA GLY A 104 -26.74 -33.76 -3.41
C GLY A 104 -28.25 -33.66 -3.16
N THR A 105 -29.06 -33.19 -4.09
CA THR A 105 -30.47 -33.61 -4.13
C THR A 105 -30.53 -34.95 -4.84
N VAL A 106 -30.75 -36.04 -4.09
CA VAL A 106 -31.21 -37.31 -4.63
C VAL A 106 -32.73 -37.39 -4.40
N PRO A 107 -33.55 -37.67 -5.44
CA PRO A 107 -34.98 -37.86 -5.25
C PRO A 107 -35.25 -39.20 -4.57
N VAL A 108 -36.27 -39.19 -3.70
CA VAL A 108 -36.80 -40.34 -2.98
C VAL A 108 -37.37 -41.37 -3.97
N GLU A 109 -37.05 -42.62 -3.67
CA GLU A 109 -37.35 -43.87 -4.36
C GLU A 109 -38.86 -44.08 -4.63
N THR A 110 -39.22 -44.29 -5.90
CA THR A 110 -40.55 -44.76 -6.33
C THR A 110 -40.62 -46.27 -6.14
N ALA A 111 -41.47 -46.73 -5.22
CA ALA A 111 -41.80 -48.14 -5.08
C ALA A 111 -42.61 -48.64 -6.30
N LEU A 112 -42.03 -49.58 -7.04
CA LEU A 112 -42.75 -50.57 -7.88
C LEU A 112 -43.26 -51.66 -6.92
N GLY A 113 -44.45 -52.26 -6.99
CA GLY A 113 -45.56 -52.26 -7.92
C GLY A 113 -46.56 -53.35 -7.50
N ASN A 114 -47.58 -53.55 -8.35
CA ASN A 114 -48.31 -54.81 -8.61
C ASN A 114 -49.67 -55.03 -7.90
N THR A 115 -50.73 -54.79 -8.69
CA THR A 115 -51.81 -55.74 -9.04
C THR A 115 -52.08 -56.94 -8.12
N SER A 116 -53.24 -56.97 -7.47
CA SER A 116 -54.44 -57.77 -7.81
C SER A 116 -55.59 -57.41 -6.86
#